data_AF-A0A9X2B2G3-F1
#
_entry.id   AF-A0A9X2B2G3-F1
#
_cell.length_a   1.000
_cell.length_b   1.000
_cell.length_c   1.000
_cell.angle_alpha   90.00
_cell.angle_beta   90.00
_cell.angle_gamma   90.00
#
_symmetry.space_group_name_H-M   'P 1'
#
loop_
_entity.id
_entity.type
_entity.pdbx_description
1 polymer ?
#
loop_
_entity_poly.entity_id
_entity_poly.type
_entity_poly.pdbx_seq_one_letter_code
_entity_poly.pdbx_strand_id
1 'polypeptide(L)'
;MSTIINRILKQIGDPELLDKLLSLSKADLNSLLLGLFEKQTDKFTPADVLKTFQSNRFSTPSDASPAKFHALETQLLTAAKEMDIETVLLSPSAPLGSCSVFGCVDQYNVVSALRGTETLSDPSNMLAIIIADKLKSRTENNILPLHYATTARVVRAQAFSGRGFLANFGLFCLVSSGKDSGSYICEKELLTKHFLFYKELLREKYNAKLSIVMRKRGGYTDGDGFFASMTEVVQTMLPDTPLSLNYDNDDNKYYQGINFKIYMENEHEKMEIGDGGFVDWMNQMLGSKKERCLISGIGLDRLLMLG
;
A
#
# COMPACT_ATOMS: atom_id res chain seq x y z
N MET A 1 -4.97 0.83 27.05
CA MET A 1 -6.33 0.41 26.61
C MET A 1 -7.14 1.67 26.33
N SER A 2 -7.89 1.74 25.23
CA SER A 2 -8.57 3.00 24.84
C SER A 2 -9.69 3.37 25.81
N THR A 3 -9.96 4.66 25.99
CA THR A 3 -11.05 5.19 26.85
C THR A 3 -12.41 4.57 26.49
N ILE A 4 -12.62 4.25 25.21
CA ILE A 4 -13.85 3.63 24.69
C ILE A 4 -13.97 2.19 25.18
N ILE A 5 -12.91 1.38 25.10
CA ILE A 5 -12.92 -0.01 25.55
C ILE A 5 -13.22 -0.07 27.06
N ASN A 6 -12.56 0.77 27.86
CA ASN A 6 -12.79 0.83 29.30
C ASN A 6 -14.26 1.16 29.66
N ARG A 7 -14.90 2.06 28.89
CA ARG A 7 -16.32 2.38 29.06
C ARG A 7 -17.22 1.18 28.76
N ILE A 8 -16.93 0.43 27.69
CA ILE A 8 -17.71 -0.75 27.29
C ILE A 8 -17.59 -1.87 28.33
N LEU A 9 -16.37 -2.16 28.81
CA LEU A 9 -16.13 -3.18 29.85
C LEU A 9 -16.90 -2.86 31.14
N LYS A 10 -16.92 -1.59 31.56
CA LYS A 10 -17.72 -1.13 32.70
C LYS A 10 -19.22 -1.30 32.49
N GLN A 11 -19.73 -1.02 31.29
CA GLN A 11 -21.15 -1.19 30.97
C GLN A 11 -21.58 -2.66 31.00
N ILE A 12 -20.71 -3.56 30.56
CA ILE A 12 -20.97 -5.01 30.57
C ILE A 12 -20.83 -5.58 31.99
N GLY A 13 -20.04 -4.94 32.85
CA GLY A 13 -19.79 -5.40 34.22
C GLY A 13 -18.71 -6.47 34.32
N ASP A 14 -17.91 -6.67 33.28
CA ASP A 14 -16.81 -7.63 33.23
C ASP A 14 -15.53 -6.95 32.74
N PRO A 15 -14.62 -6.53 33.66
CA PRO A 15 -13.37 -5.86 33.29
C PRO A 15 -12.37 -6.77 32.56
N GLU A 16 -12.52 -8.09 32.70
CA GLU A 16 -11.61 -9.10 32.11
C GLU A 16 -12.16 -9.69 30.80
N LEU A 17 -13.31 -9.19 30.31
CA LEU A 17 -13.96 -9.74 29.12
C LEU A 17 -13.01 -9.80 27.91
N LEU A 18 -12.19 -8.77 27.71
CA LEU A 18 -11.25 -8.74 26.59
C LEU A 18 -10.21 -9.86 26.70
N ASP A 19 -9.64 -10.07 27.89
CA ASP A 19 -8.66 -11.13 28.14
C ASP A 19 -9.27 -12.52 27.99
N LYS A 20 -10.51 -12.69 28.46
CA LYS A 20 -11.29 -13.93 28.25
C LYS A 20 -11.47 -14.22 26.77
N LEU A 21 -11.83 -13.22 25.96
CA LEU A 21 -11.97 -13.36 24.51
C LEU A 21 -10.64 -13.65 23.81
N LEU A 22 -9.55 -13.01 24.25
CA LEU A 22 -8.20 -13.22 23.72
C LEU A 22 -7.62 -14.60 24.09
N SER A 23 -8.12 -15.23 25.17
CA SER A 23 -7.71 -16.58 25.57
C SER A 23 -8.28 -17.69 24.66
N LEU A 24 -9.30 -17.38 23.86
CA LEU A 24 -9.88 -18.34 22.92
C LEU A 24 -8.93 -18.63 21.75
N SER A 25 -9.07 -19.82 21.15
CA SER A 25 -8.42 -20.07 19.87
C SER A 25 -8.97 -19.10 18.80
N LYS A 26 -8.16 -18.80 17.77
CA LYS A 26 -8.62 -17.93 16.66
C LYS A 26 -9.89 -18.47 15.99
N ALA A 27 -10.04 -19.80 15.92
CA ALA A 27 -11.21 -20.45 15.34
C ALA A 27 -12.47 -20.29 16.23
N ASP A 28 -12.32 -20.46 17.54
CA ASP A 28 -13.43 -20.29 18.49
C ASP A 28 -13.87 -18.83 18.60
N LEU A 29 -12.91 -17.90 18.70
CA LEU A 29 -13.21 -16.47 18.71
C LEU A 29 -13.96 -16.07 17.43
N ASN A 30 -13.53 -16.56 16.27
CA ASN A 30 -14.23 -16.31 15.02
C ASN A 30 -15.66 -16.87 15.03
N SER A 31 -15.86 -18.09 15.53
CA SER A 31 -17.18 -18.72 15.62
C SER A 31 -18.11 -17.95 16.58
N LEU A 32 -17.58 -17.48 17.71
CA LEU A 32 -18.31 -16.64 18.65
C LEU A 32 -18.74 -15.31 18.01
N LEU A 33 -17.84 -14.64 17.30
CA LEU A 33 -18.15 -13.38 16.62
C LEU A 33 -19.15 -13.57 15.47
N LEU A 34 -19.10 -14.70 14.75
CA LEU A 34 -20.12 -15.04 13.75
C LEU A 34 -21.50 -15.21 14.39
N GLY A 35 -21.60 -15.96 15.50
CA GLY A 35 -22.86 -16.12 16.22
C GLY A 35 -23.38 -14.80 16.82
N LEU A 36 -22.49 -13.89 17.21
CA LEU A 36 -22.85 -12.53 17.63
C LEU A 36 -23.47 -11.74 16.47
N PHE A 37 -22.83 -11.75 15.29
CA PHE A 37 -23.35 -11.03 14.13
C PHE A 37 -24.66 -11.63 13.60
N GLU A 38 -24.80 -12.96 13.59
CA GLU A 38 -26.07 -13.63 13.26
C GLU A 38 -27.22 -13.10 14.12
N LYS A 39 -27.06 -13.11 15.45
CA LYS A 39 -28.07 -12.58 16.38
C LYS A 39 -28.35 -11.09 16.25
N GLN A 40 -27.39 -10.32 15.74
CA GLN A 40 -27.61 -8.91 15.43
C GLN A 40 -28.43 -8.76 14.16
N THR A 41 -28.06 -9.47 13.10
CA THR A 41 -28.74 -9.40 11.80
C THR A 41 -30.16 -9.94 11.85
N ASP A 42 -30.46 -10.92 12.71
CA ASP A 42 -31.83 -11.42 12.94
C ASP A 42 -32.82 -10.33 13.42
N LYS A 43 -32.29 -9.25 14.00
CA LYS A 43 -33.09 -8.12 14.50
C LYS A 43 -33.22 -6.99 13.47
N PHE A 44 -32.49 -7.06 12.36
CA PHE A 44 -32.48 -6.00 11.36
C PHE A 44 -33.59 -6.20 10.34
N THR A 45 -34.19 -5.09 9.94
CA THR A 45 -35.10 -5.02 8.79
C THR A 45 -34.33 -4.57 7.54
N PRO A 46 -34.87 -4.78 6.32
CA PRO A 46 -34.30 -4.17 5.12
C PRO A 46 -34.16 -2.63 5.21
N ALA A 47 -35.04 -1.96 5.95
CA ALA A 47 -34.95 -0.52 6.18
C ALA A 47 -33.74 -0.14 7.05
N ASP A 48 -33.37 -0.96 8.03
CA ASP A 48 -32.16 -0.76 8.84
C ASP A 48 -30.89 -0.90 7.99
N VAL A 49 -30.88 -1.83 7.04
CA VAL A 49 -29.78 -1.97 6.08
C VAL A 49 -29.64 -0.72 5.22
N LEU A 50 -30.75 -0.19 4.69
CA LEU A 50 -30.73 1.07 3.92
C LEU A 50 -30.22 2.26 4.76
N LYS A 51 -30.67 2.37 6.01
CA LYS A 51 -30.20 3.40 6.95
C LYS A 51 -28.71 3.27 7.26
N THR A 52 -28.23 2.03 7.38
CA THR A 52 -26.79 1.74 7.57
C THR A 52 -26.01 2.14 6.33
N PHE A 53 -26.47 1.80 5.12
CA PHE A 53 -25.85 2.22 3.87
C PHE A 53 -25.71 3.74 3.76
N GLN A 54 -26.75 4.49 4.15
CA GLN A 54 -26.76 5.96 4.11
C GLN A 54 -25.77 6.62 5.09
N SER A 55 -25.36 5.93 6.14
CA SER A 55 -24.48 6.47 7.20
C SER A 55 -23.08 5.86 7.21
N ASN A 56 -22.88 4.71 6.55
CA ASN A 56 -21.60 4.00 6.52
C ASN A 56 -20.76 4.39 5.30
N ARG A 57 -19.79 5.28 5.51
CA ARG A 57 -18.87 5.74 4.47
C ARG A 57 -18.07 4.62 3.78
N PHE A 58 -17.89 3.46 4.43
CA PHE A 58 -17.16 2.33 3.84
C PHE A 58 -17.96 1.60 2.76
N SER A 59 -19.27 1.86 2.69
CA SER A 59 -20.18 1.25 1.71
C SER A 59 -20.66 2.23 0.65
N THR A 60 -20.24 3.50 0.72
CA THR A 60 -20.61 4.52 -0.26
C THR A 60 -19.91 4.25 -1.60
N PRO A 61 -20.64 4.21 -2.73
CA PRO A 61 -20.03 4.10 -4.06
C PRO A 61 -19.09 5.26 -4.37
N SER A 62 -18.11 5.04 -5.25
CA SER A 62 -17.33 6.13 -5.84
C SER A 62 -18.14 6.83 -6.93
N ASP A 63 -17.91 8.14 -7.09
CA ASP A 63 -18.45 8.94 -8.20
C ASP A 63 -17.69 8.71 -9.52
N ALA A 64 -16.59 7.94 -9.50
CA ALA A 64 -15.81 7.64 -10.70
C ALA A 64 -16.61 6.81 -11.72
N SER A 65 -16.46 7.15 -13.01
CA SER A 65 -17.07 6.37 -14.10
C SER A 65 -16.50 4.95 -14.14
N PRO A 66 -17.33 3.89 -13.98
CA PRO A 66 -16.83 2.51 -13.97
C PRO A 66 -16.11 2.13 -15.27
N ALA A 67 -16.64 2.55 -16.43
CA ALA A 67 -16.04 2.26 -17.73
C ALA A 67 -14.67 2.91 -17.88
N LYS A 68 -14.53 4.19 -17.52
CA LYS A 68 -13.22 4.87 -17.55
C LYS A 68 -12.24 4.27 -16.55
N PHE A 69 -12.71 3.89 -15.36
CA PHE A 69 -11.87 3.30 -14.32
C PHE A 69 -11.26 1.98 -14.80
N HIS A 70 -12.06 1.05 -15.31
CA HIS A 70 -11.55 -0.23 -15.81
C HIS A 70 -10.68 -0.10 -17.06
N ALA A 71 -10.95 0.89 -17.93
CA ALA A 71 -10.07 1.20 -19.04
C ALA A 71 -8.68 1.66 -18.56
N LEU A 72 -8.64 2.54 -17.56
CA LEU A 72 -7.39 2.97 -16.93
C LEU A 72 -6.64 1.80 -16.27
N GLU A 73 -7.34 0.94 -15.54
CA GLU A 73 -6.73 -0.25 -14.93
C GLU A 73 -6.05 -1.13 -15.98
N THR A 74 -6.79 -1.43 -17.05
CA THR A 74 -6.27 -2.23 -18.18
C THR A 74 -5.02 -1.59 -18.75
N GLN A 75 -5.07 -0.28 -19.02
CA GLN A 75 -3.95 0.47 -19.59
C GLN A 75 -2.70 0.41 -18.70
N LEU A 76 -2.84 0.59 -17.38
CA LEU A 76 -1.72 0.58 -16.44
C LEU A 76 -1.11 -0.82 -16.32
N LEU A 77 -1.94 -1.86 -16.24
CA LEU A 77 -1.48 -3.24 -16.15
C LEU A 77 -0.81 -3.71 -17.46
N THR A 78 -1.33 -3.31 -18.61
CA THR A 78 -0.68 -3.58 -19.92
C THR A 78 0.69 -2.92 -20.00
N ALA A 79 0.81 -1.64 -19.64
CA ALA A 79 2.10 -0.94 -19.62
C ALA A 79 3.11 -1.61 -18.68
N ALA A 80 2.64 -2.13 -17.53
CA ALA A 80 3.51 -2.85 -16.60
C ALA A 80 4.03 -4.16 -17.22
N LYS A 81 3.15 -4.93 -17.87
CA LYS A 81 3.53 -6.16 -18.58
C LYS A 81 4.52 -5.93 -19.72
N GLU A 82 4.33 -4.86 -20.50
CA GLU A 82 5.25 -4.46 -21.58
C GLU A 82 6.67 -4.14 -21.07
N MET A 83 6.81 -3.83 -19.78
CA MET A 83 8.08 -3.57 -19.11
C MET A 83 8.54 -4.73 -18.22
N ASP A 84 8.11 -5.97 -18.50
CA ASP A 84 8.48 -7.18 -17.74
C ASP A 84 8.16 -7.09 -16.23
N ILE A 85 7.01 -6.49 -15.89
CA ILE A 85 6.49 -6.45 -14.53
C ILE A 85 5.29 -7.38 -14.44
N GLU A 86 5.35 -8.36 -13.54
CA GLU A 86 4.30 -9.36 -13.40
C GLU A 86 3.04 -8.75 -12.75
N THR A 87 1.88 -8.91 -13.37
CA THR A 87 0.64 -8.32 -12.85
C THR A 87 -0.19 -9.34 -12.10
N VAL A 88 -0.72 -8.97 -10.94
CA VAL A 88 -1.54 -9.86 -10.11
C VAL A 88 -2.90 -9.25 -9.88
N LEU A 89 -3.96 -10.03 -10.09
CA LEU A 89 -5.31 -9.68 -9.66
C LEU A 89 -5.50 -10.09 -8.19
N LEU A 90 -5.64 -9.11 -7.30
CA LEU A 90 -5.73 -9.35 -5.86
C LEU A 90 -7.15 -9.72 -5.41
N SER A 91 -7.22 -10.46 -4.31
CA SER A 91 -8.45 -10.59 -3.51
C SER A 91 -8.84 -9.23 -2.91
N PRO A 92 -10.14 -8.89 -2.80
CA PRO A 92 -10.58 -7.69 -2.08
C PRO A 92 -10.36 -7.76 -0.56
N SER A 93 -9.83 -8.89 -0.06
CA SER A 93 -9.53 -9.13 1.34
C SER A 93 -8.07 -9.52 1.54
N ALA A 94 -7.50 -9.04 2.64
CA ALA A 94 -6.14 -9.33 3.09
C ALA A 94 -6.16 -10.13 4.41
N PRO A 95 -5.12 -10.91 4.74
CA PRO A 95 -4.96 -11.47 6.08
C PRO A 95 -5.02 -10.38 7.17
N LEU A 96 -5.65 -10.68 8.31
CA LEU A 96 -5.71 -9.73 9.42
C LEU A 96 -4.30 -9.35 9.89
N GLY A 97 -4.03 -8.04 9.96
CA GLY A 97 -2.74 -7.49 10.37
C GLY A 97 -1.75 -7.29 9.22
N SER A 98 -2.17 -7.46 7.96
CA SER A 98 -1.29 -7.27 6.79
C SER A 98 -0.73 -5.84 6.70
N CYS A 99 -1.43 -4.86 7.25
CA CYS A 99 -1.00 -3.47 7.21
C CYS A 99 -0.37 -2.99 8.54
N SER A 100 -0.50 -3.76 9.62
CA SER A 100 -0.12 -3.35 10.98
C SER A 100 1.03 -4.14 11.60
N VAL A 101 1.25 -5.39 11.17
CA VAL A 101 2.32 -6.24 11.74
C VAL A 101 3.69 -5.87 11.19
N PHE A 102 3.77 -5.65 9.87
CA PHE A 102 5.00 -5.23 9.18
C PHE A 102 4.84 -3.90 8.43
N GLY A 103 3.60 -3.45 8.20
CA GLY A 103 3.30 -2.09 7.80
C GLY A 103 3.19 -1.17 9.01
N CYS A 104 3.52 0.12 8.86
CA CYS A 104 3.39 1.10 9.95
C CYS A 104 1.97 1.66 10.12
N VAL A 105 0.94 0.97 9.61
CA VAL A 105 -0.45 1.44 9.69
C VAL A 105 -1.13 0.78 10.89
N ASP A 106 -1.58 1.60 11.84
CA ASP A 106 -2.35 1.13 12.98
C ASP A 106 -3.62 0.37 12.53
N GLN A 107 -3.96 -0.73 13.21
CA GLN A 107 -5.15 -1.53 12.91
C GLN A 107 -6.45 -0.72 12.94
N TYR A 108 -6.54 0.37 13.72
CA TYR A 108 -7.68 1.28 13.73
C TYR A 108 -7.87 2.04 12.41
N ASN A 109 -6.86 2.06 11.53
CA ASN A 109 -6.94 2.66 10.19
C ASN A 109 -7.32 1.64 9.09
N VAL A 110 -7.60 0.38 9.47
CA VAL A 110 -8.00 -0.69 8.56
C VAL A 110 -9.34 -1.27 9.01
N VAL A 111 -10.22 -1.63 8.06
CA VAL A 111 -11.50 -2.27 8.40
C VAL A 111 -11.27 -3.77 8.59
N SER A 112 -11.14 -4.21 9.84
CA SER A 112 -11.04 -5.62 10.20
C SER A 112 -12.33 -6.38 9.86
N ALA A 113 -12.18 -7.65 9.48
CA ALA A 113 -13.28 -8.55 9.16
C ALA A 113 -13.16 -9.88 9.94
N LEU A 114 -14.19 -10.72 9.86
CA LEU A 114 -14.15 -12.07 10.42
C LEU A 114 -13.33 -13.02 9.54
N ARG A 115 -13.16 -14.25 10.01
CA ARG A 115 -12.38 -15.32 9.38
C ARG A 115 -10.89 -15.00 9.25
N GLY A 116 -10.39 -14.17 10.16
CA GLY A 116 -8.97 -13.82 10.24
C GLY A 116 -8.51 -12.93 9.09
N THR A 117 -9.41 -12.10 8.54
CA THR A 117 -9.10 -11.21 7.43
C THR A 117 -9.40 -9.74 7.77
N GLU A 118 -9.01 -8.86 6.87
CA GLU A 118 -9.38 -7.46 6.81
C GLU A 118 -9.70 -7.08 5.36
N THR A 119 -10.37 -5.94 5.16
CA THR A 119 -10.54 -5.40 3.81
C THR A 119 -9.18 -4.98 3.25
N LEU A 120 -8.95 -5.20 1.96
CA LEU A 120 -7.72 -4.74 1.32
C LEU A 120 -7.58 -3.22 1.45
N SER A 121 -6.55 -2.76 2.15
CA SER A 121 -6.31 -1.33 2.39
C SER A 121 -5.00 -0.81 1.77
N ASP A 122 -4.06 -1.71 1.51
CA ASP A 122 -2.82 -1.46 0.80
C ASP A 122 -2.44 -2.69 -0.07
N PRO A 123 -2.51 -2.58 -1.41
CA PRO A 123 -2.18 -3.68 -2.30
C PRO A 123 -0.68 -3.94 -2.36
N SER A 124 0.18 -2.99 -1.97
CA SER A 124 1.63 -3.20 -1.90
C SER A 124 1.99 -4.21 -0.80
N ASN A 125 1.30 -4.16 0.35
CA ASN A 125 1.48 -5.17 1.40
C ASN A 125 1.13 -6.57 0.87
N MET A 126 0.04 -6.69 0.11
CA MET A 126 -0.37 -7.97 -0.45
C MET A 126 0.59 -8.50 -1.51
N LEU A 127 1.09 -7.65 -2.41
CA LEU A 127 2.13 -8.06 -3.36
C LEU A 127 3.41 -8.52 -2.63
N ALA A 128 3.83 -7.84 -1.56
CA ALA A 128 4.97 -8.26 -0.76
C ALA A 128 4.75 -9.62 -0.08
N ILE A 129 3.56 -9.87 0.49
CA ILE A 129 3.18 -11.19 1.05
C ILE A 129 3.26 -12.28 -0.02
N ILE A 130 2.71 -12.03 -1.21
CA ILE A 130 2.72 -12.99 -2.32
C ILE A 130 4.15 -13.31 -2.75
N ILE A 131 5.01 -12.29 -2.89
CA ILE A 131 6.42 -12.49 -3.20
C ILE A 131 7.10 -13.32 -2.08
N ALA A 132 6.87 -12.98 -0.82
CA ALA A 132 7.44 -13.71 0.31
C ALA A 132 7.00 -15.18 0.35
N ASP A 133 5.73 -15.47 0.08
CA ASP A 133 5.21 -16.84 -0.02
C ASP A 133 5.86 -17.62 -1.17
N LYS A 134 6.00 -17.01 -2.35
CA LYS A 134 6.68 -17.61 -3.50
C LYS A 134 8.15 -17.92 -3.23
N LEU A 135 8.86 -17.00 -2.57
CA LEU A 135 10.26 -17.20 -2.16
C LEU A 135 10.39 -18.32 -1.10
N LYS A 136 9.48 -18.35 -0.11
CA LYS A 136 9.48 -19.36 0.96
C LYS A 136 9.13 -20.76 0.44
N SER A 137 8.17 -20.84 -0.48
CA SER A 137 7.77 -22.08 -1.17
C SER A 137 8.75 -22.51 -2.27
N ARG A 138 9.74 -21.66 -2.60
CA ARG A 138 10.75 -21.87 -3.67
C ARG A 138 10.15 -22.06 -5.06
N THR A 139 8.96 -21.49 -5.28
CA THR A 139 8.36 -21.39 -6.62
C THR A 139 8.99 -20.24 -7.42
N GLU A 140 9.63 -19.30 -6.74
CA GLU A 140 10.46 -18.24 -7.31
C GLU A 140 11.77 -18.08 -6.54
N ASN A 141 12.70 -17.34 -7.13
CA ASN A 141 13.86 -16.79 -6.44
C ASN A 141 14.08 -15.34 -6.86
N ASN A 142 14.75 -14.56 -6.01
CA ASN A 142 15.06 -13.16 -6.27
C ASN A 142 16.56 -12.92 -6.44
N ILE A 143 17.27 -13.88 -7.06
CA ILE A 143 18.65 -13.67 -7.50
C ILE A 143 18.67 -12.57 -8.55
N LEU A 144 17.76 -12.68 -9.53
CA LEU A 144 17.35 -11.55 -10.34
C LEU A 144 16.17 -10.85 -9.62
N PRO A 145 16.13 -9.51 -9.63
CA PRO A 145 15.00 -8.78 -9.05
C PRO A 145 13.65 -9.23 -9.60
N LEU A 146 12.71 -9.47 -8.70
CA LEU A 146 11.31 -9.71 -8.99
C LEU A 146 10.56 -8.38 -9.02
N HIS A 147 9.68 -8.18 -10.00
CA HIS A 147 8.87 -6.98 -10.14
C HIS A 147 7.41 -7.36 -10.32
N TYR A 148 6.55 -6.83 -9.46
CA TYR A 148 5.12 -7.12 -9.45
C TYR A 148 4.30 -5.83 -9.46
N ALA A 149 3.15 -5.85 -10.14
CA ALA A 149 2.20 -4.76 -10.25
C ALA A 149 0.78 -5.22 -9.99
N THR A 150 -0.09 -4.30 -9.60
CA THR A 150 -1.53 -4.55 -9.49
C THR A 150 -2.32 -3.25 -9.54
N THR A 151 -3.61 -3.36 -9.86
CA THR A 151 -4.61 -2.35 -9.53
C THR A 151 -5.60 -2.94 -8.53
N ALA A 152 -6.07 -2.12 -7.60
CA ALA A 152 -7.08 -2.54 -6.65
C ALA A 152 -7.94 -1.37 -6.17
N ARG A 153 -9.23 -1.64 -5.94
CA ARG A 153 -10.05 -0.83 -5.04
C ARG A 153 -9.69 -1.18 -3.61
N VAL A 154 -9.37 -0.15 -2.83
CA VAL A 154 -9.02 -0.30 -1.41
C VAL A 154 -10.03 0.42 -0.52
N VAL A 155 -10.08 0.02 0.75
CA VAL A 155 -10.84 0.70 1.80
C VAL A 155 -9.89 1.09 2.93
N ARG A 156 -9.90 2.36 3.35
CA ARG A 156 -9.10 2.87 4.49
C ARG A 156 -9.98 3.54 5.54
N ALA A 157 -9.78 3.16 6.80
CA ALA A 157 -10.51 3.70 7.95
C ALA A 157 -9.94 5.01 8.50
N GLN A 158 -8.79 5.46 7.99
CA GLN A 158 -8.29 6.79 8.28
C GLN A 158 -9.30 7.86 7.81
N ALA A 159 -9.61 8.82 8.66
CA ALA A 159 -10.54 9.90 8.37
C ALA A 159 -9.75 11.17 8.08
N PHE A 160 -9.69 11.56 6.82
CA PHE A 160 -9.19 12.88 6.41
C PHE A 160 -10.38 13.78 6.08
N SER A 161 -10.31 15.05 6.49
CA SER A 161 -11.33 16.05 6.17
C SER A 161 -10.99 16.77 4.86
N GLY A 162 -11.99 16.95 3.99
CA GLY A 162 -11.85 17.68 2.72
C GLY A 162 -12.46 16.97 1.51
N ARG A 163 -12.61 17.71 0.41
CA ARG A 163 -13.13 17.18 -0.86
C ARG A 163 -12.09 16.20 -1.45
N GLY A 164 -12.51 14.98 -1.81
CA GLY A 164 -11.64 13.96 -2.41
C GLY A 164 -11.01 12.94 -1.45
N PHE A 165 -11.28 13.03 -0.13
CA PHE A 165 -10.88 11.99 0.82
C PHE A 165 -11.95 10.91 0.90
N LEU A 166 -11.83 9.93 0.00
CA LEU A 166 -12.75 8.81 -0.10
C LEU A 166 -12.35 7.71 0.89
N ALA A 167 -13.34 7.08 1.53
CA ALA A 167 -13.11 5.89 2.35
C ALA A 167 -12.70 4.68 1.50
N ASN A 168 -13.06 4.69 0.21
CA ASN A 168 -12.65 3.71 -0.78
C ASN A 168 -12.19 4.40 -2.08
N PHE A 169 -11.05 3.98 -2.60
CA PHE A 169 -10.42 4.55 -3.81
C PHE A 169 -9.58 3.49 -4.52
N GLY A 170 -9.14 3.78 -5.74
CA GLY A 170 -8.31 2.94 -6.57
C GLY A 170 -6.83 3.26 -6.43
N LEU A 171 -6.01 2.21 -6.40
CA LEU A 171 -4.56 2.31 -6.43
C LEU A 171 -4.01 1.45 -7.56
N PHE A 172 -2.97 1.95 -8.23
CA PHE A 172 -1.99 1.12 -8.92
C PHE A 172 -0.72 1.09 -8.07
N CYS A 173 -0.13 -0.08 -7.88
CA CYS A 173 1.07 -0.25 -7.07
C CYS A 173 2.09 -1.14 -7.75
N LEU A 174 3.36 -0.84 -7.51
CA LEU A 174 4.52 -1.65 -7.87
C LEU A 174 5.23 -2.12 -6.61
N VAL A 175 5.64 -3.38 -6.60
CA VAL A 175 6.52 -3.94 -5.58
C VAL A 175 7.66 -4.68 -6.26
N SER A 176 8.88 -4.31 -5.91
CA SER A 176 10.09 -5.02 -6.33
C SER A 176 10.76 -5.67 -5.14
N SER A 177 11.27 -6.89 -5.35
CA SER A 177 12.06 -7.63 -4.36
C SER A 177 13.36 -8.11 -4.99
N GLY A 178 14.48 -7.97 -4.27
CA GLY A 178 15.77 -8.44 -4.71
C GLY A 178 16.69 -8.76 -3.54
N LYS A 179 17.88 -9.28 -3.83
CA LYS A 179 18.91 -9.56 -2.82
C LYS A 179 20.06 -8.58 -2.88
N ASP A 180 20.54 -8.20 -1.71
CA ASP A 180 21.73 -7.39 -1.53
C ASP A 180 23.00 -8.11 -2.00
N SER A 181 23.55 -7.62 -3.10
CA SER A 181 24.81 -8.02 -3.71
C SER A 181 25.98 -7.09 -3.37
N GLY A 182 25.77 -6.10 -2.48
CA GLY A 182 26.76 -5.09 -2.12
C GLY A 182 26.68 -3.81 -2.96
N SER A 183 27.36 -2.75 -2.49
CA SER A 183 27.48 -1.45 -3.19
C SER A 183 26.15 -0.81 -3.64
N TYR A 184 25.07 -1.16 -2.94
CA TYR A 184 23.70 -0.75 -3.25
C TYR A 184 23.22 -1.11 -4.66
N ILE A 185 23.81 -2.14 -5.29
CA ILE A 185 23.50 -2.51 -6.69
C ILE A 185 22.02 -2.87 -6.83
N CYS A 186 21.51 -3.72 -5.94
CA CYS A 186 20.11 -4.13 -5.95
C CYS A 186 19.18 -2.92 -5.78
N GLU A 187 19.43 -2.06 -4.80
CA GLU A 187 18.63 -0.86 -4.54
C GLU A 187 18.61 0.07 -5.76
N LYS A 188 19.76 0.30 -6.41
CA LYS A 188 19.86 1.07 -7.66
C LYS A 188 19.01 0.47 -8.79
N GLU A 189 19.05 -0.85 -8.96
CA GLU A 189 18.25 -1.57 -9.97
C GLU A 189 16.75 -1.46 -9.69
N LEU A 190 16.32 -1.68 -8.44
CA LEU A 190 14.91 -1.58 -8.06
C LEU A 190 14.37 -0.18 -8.30
N LEU A 191 15.11 0.84 -7.87
CA LEU A 191 14.74 2.25 -8.01
C LEU A 191 14.65 2.65 -9.49
N THR A 192 15.62 2.20 -10.28
CA THR A 192 15.66 2.43 -11.72
C THR A 192 14.43 1.85 -12.41
N LYS A 193 14.05 0.61 -12.08
CA LYS A 193 12.87 -0.04 -12.67
C LYS A 193 11.59 0.75 -12.41
N HIS A 194 11.37 1.21 -11.17
CA HIS A 194 10.17 1.97 -10.80
C HIS A 194 10.11 3.31 -11.52
N PHE A 195 11.20 4.07 -11.52
CA PHE A 195 11.20 5.40 -12.14
C PHE A 195 11.15 5.36 -13.66
N LEU A 196 11.77 4.38 -14.31
CA LEU A 196 11.59 4.15 -15.75
C LEU A 196 10.14 3.85 -16.06
N PHE A 197 9.48 2.98 -15.30
CA PHE A 197 8.06 2.69 -15.50
C PHE A 197 7.20 3.96 -15.49
N TYR A 198 7.35 4.80 -14.45
CA TYR A 198 6.56 6.04 -14.39
C TYR A 198 6.92 7.04 -15.49
N LYS A 199 8.20 7.17 -15.86
CA LYS A 199 8.61 8.04 -16.97
C LYS A 199 7.95 7.64 -18.28
N GLU A 200 8.04 6.35 -18.63
CA GLU A 200 7.49 5.84 -19.89
C GLU A 200 5.95 5.93 -19.87
N LEU A 201 5.31 5.56 -18.75
CA LEU A 201 3.87 5.69 -18.57
C LEU A 201 3.39 7.13 -18.80
N LEU A 202 4.01 8.11 -18.14
CA LEU A 202 3.61 9.51 -18.23
C LEU A 202 3.86 10.10 -19.62
N ARG A 203 5.01 9.76 -20.23
CA ARG A 203 5.33 10.21 -21.59
C ARG A 203 4.33 9.68 -22.60
N GLU A 204 4.09 8.37 -22.62
CA GLU A 204 3.33 7.73 -23.70
C GLU A 204 1.83 7.90 -23.56
N LYS A 205 1.33 7.95 -22.32
CA LYS A 205 -0.12 7.93 -22.09
C LYS A 205 -0.70 9.27 -21.73
N TYR A 206 0.10 10.15 -21.13
CA TYR A 206 -0.36 11.45 -20.64
C TYR A 206 0.32 12.63 -21.34
N ASN A 207 1.27 12.37 -22.25
CA ASN A 207 2.12 13.39 -22.86
C ASN A 207 2.70 14.35 -21.82
N ALA A 208 3.10 13.79 -20.67
CA ALA A 208 3.53 14.52 -19.49
C ALA A 208 4.93 14.09 -19.06
N LYS A 209 5.63 14.99 -18.37
CA LYS A 209 6.95 14.73 -17.81
C LYS A 209 6.85 14.18 -16.40
N LEU A 210 7.77 13.27 -16.08
CA LEU A 210 8.00 12.83 -14.71
C LEU A 210 8.83 13.86 -13.97
N SER A 211 8.42 14.16 -12.73
CA SER A 211 9.22 14.90 -11.75
C SER A 211 9.22 14.21 -10.40
N ILE A 212 10.35 14.29 -9.69
CA ILE A 212 10.60 13.48 -8.49
C ILE A 212 11.05 14.39 -7.35
N VAL A 213 10.51 14.13 -6.16
CA VAL A 213 11.06 14.66 -4.90
C VAL A 213 11.57 13.48 -4.07
N MET A 214 12.88 13.35 -3.91
CA MET A 214 13.49 12.33 -3.04
C MET A 214 13.77 12.91 -1.66
N ARG A 215 13.47 12.14 -0.62
CA ARG A 215 13.70 12.50 0.77
C ARG A 215 14.59 11.48 1.46
N LYS A 216 15.59 11.96 2.19
CA LYS A 216 16.47 11.12 3.00
C LYS A 216 15.71 10.55 4.21
N ARG A 217 15.96 9.28 4.52
CA ARG A 217 15.39 8.54 5.67
C ARG A 217 16.46 7.74 6.38
N GLY A 218 16.22 7.40 7.64
CA GLY A 218 17.06 6.47 8.40
C GLY A 218 16.93 5.03 7.91
N GLY A 219 17.68 4.08 8.50
CA GLY A 219 17.57 2.64 8.21
C GLY A 219 18.82 1.99 7.61
N TYR A 220 19.73 2.79 7.04
CA TYR A 220 21.04 2.34 6.57
C TYR A 220 22.14 2.86 7.49
N THR A 221 23.19 2.05 7.71
CA THR A 221 24.35 2.43 8.53
C THR A 221 25.06 3.65 7.95
N ASP A 222 25.28 3.66 6.64
CA ASP A 222 25.79 4.82 5.89
C ASP A 222 24.62 5.49 5.14
N GLY A 223 23.84 6.28 5.88
CA GLY A 223 22.67 6.96 5.31
C GLY A 223 23.02 8.06 4.31
N ASP A 224 24.13 8.76 4.49
CA ASP A 224 24.59 9.81 3.57
C ASP A 224 25.12 9.23 2.27
N GLY A 225 26.00 8.23 2.34
CA GLY A 225 26.53 7.53 1.16
C GLY A 225 25.44 6.79 0.40
N PHE A 226 24.47 6.20 1.09
CA PHE A 226 23.28 5.61 0.46
C PHE A 226 22.47 6.67 -0.31
N PHE A 227 22.14 7.79 0.33
CA PHE A 227 21.35 8.85 -0.30
C PHE A 227 22.05 9.46 -1.51
N ALA A 228 23.35 9.73 -1.40
CA ALA A 228 24.18 10.22 -2.50
C ALA A 228 24.21 9.21 -3.66
N SER A 229 24.41 7.91 -3.37
CA SER A 229 24.43 6.85 -4.38
C SER A 229 23.09 6.70 -5.12
N MET A 230 21.97 6.84 -4.41
CA MET A 230 20.63 6.81 -5.02
C MET A 230 20.38 8.08 -5.85
N THR A 231 20.86 9.23 -5.40
CA THR A 231 20.74 10.49 -6.16
C THR A 231 21.52 10.41 -7.48
N GLU A 232 22.76 9.93 -7.43
CA GLU A 232 23.63 9.78 -8.60
C GLU A 232 23.03 8.85 -9.65
N VAL A 233 22.48 7.69 -9.26
CA VAL A 233 21.85 6.77 -10.22
C VAL A 233 20.63 7.41 -10.88
N VAL A 234 19.82 8.16 -10.14
CA VAL A 234 18.63 8.82 -10.68
C VAL A 234 19.01 9.94 -11.64
N GLN A 235 20.00 10.77 -11.29
CA GLN A 235 20.50 11.82 -12.18
C GLN A 235 21.11 11.27 -13.47
N THR A 236 21.83 10.15 -13.37
CA THR A 236 22.45 9.49 -14.52
C THR A 236 21.40 8.87 -15.44
N MET A 237 20.40 8.20 -14.87
CA MET A 237 19.37 7.48 -15.62
C MET A 237 18.28 8.41 -16.16
N LEU A 238 17.99 9.51 -15.46
CA LEU A 238 16.97 10.50 -15.80
C LEU A 238 17.54 11.94 -15.83
N PRO A 239 18.47 12.25 -16.76
CA PRO A 239 19.13 13.56 -16.79
C PRO A 239 18.15 14.72 -17.02
N ASP A 240 17.04 14.48 -17.73
CA ASP A 240 16.04 15.49 -18.06
C ASP A 240 14.85 15.54 -17.09
N THR A 241 14.84 14.70 -16.04
CA THR A 241 13.76 14.68 -15.05
C THR A 241 14.07 15.65 -13.92
N PRO A 242 13.19 16.62 -13.63
CA PRO A 242 13.34 17.48 -12.46
C PRO A 242 13.39 16.65 -11.17
N LEU A 243 14.52 16.70 -10.49
CA LEU A 243 14.77 16.02 -9.23
C LEU A 243 15.02 17.04 -8.12
N SER A 244 14.17 17.05 -7.10
CA SER A 244 14.38 17.82 -5.87
C SER A 244 14.78 16.90 -4.74
N LEU A 245 15.74 17.34 -3.91
CA LEU A 245 16.24 16.59 -2.76
C LEU A 245 15.79 17.28 -1.47
N ASN A 246 15.27 16.50 -0.54
CA ASN A 246 14.94 16.96 0.80
C ASN A 246 15.77 16.14 1.82
N TYR A 247 16.52 16.87 2.64
CA TYR A 247 17.41 16.31 3.66
C TYR A 247 16.80 16.38 5.07
N ASP A 248 15.56 16.85 5.20
CA ASP A 248 14.87 16.94 6.48
C ASP A 248 14.62 15.54 7.01
N ASN A 249 15.17 15.28 8.20
CA ASN A 249 15.01 14.01 8.88
C ASN A 249 13.69 14.02 9.65
N ASP A 250 12.58 13.85 8.93
CA ASP A 250 11.34 13.42 9.57
C ASP A 250 11.55 11.98 10.05
N ASP A 251 11.37 11.77 11.36
CA ASP A 251 11.61 10.51 12.08
C ASP A 251 10.57 9.41 11.75
N ASN A 252 10.08 9.39 10.50
CA ASN A 252 9.19 8.38 9.99
C ASN A 252 9.98 7.11 9.65
N LYS A 253 9.89 6.13 10.55
CA LYS A 253 10.58 4.82 10.46
C LYS A 253 9.98 3.86 9.42
N TYR A 254 8.93 4.25 8.71
CA TYR A 254 8.27 3.39 7.71
C TYR A 254 9.17 3.08 6.52
N TYR A 255 9.86 4.09 5.98
CA TYR A 255 10.77 3.92 4.85
C TYR A 255 12.22 3.81 5.30
N GLN A 256 13.00 3.04 4.55
CA GLN A 256 14.42 2.77 4.81
C GLN A 256 15.30 3.53 3.80
N GLY A 257 16.17 4.41 4.26
CA GLY A 257 17.15 5.14 3.45
C GLY A 257 16.54 6.26 2.59
N ILE A 258 15.54 5.96 1.76
CA ILE A 258 14.81 6.94 0.98
C ILE A 258 13.31 6.67 0.92
N ASN A 259 12.56 7.76 0.81
CA ASN A 259 11.26 7.75 0.16
C ASN A 259 11.21 8.83 -0.92
N PHE A 260 10.25 8.75 -1.82
CA PHE A 260 10.07 9.70 -2.89
C PHE A 260 8.60 10.00 -3.16
N LYS A 261 8.36 11.15 -3.77
CA LYS A 261 7.07 11.54 -4.35
C LYS A 261 7.21 11.64 -5.86
N ILE A 262 6.15 11.23 -6.56
CA ILE A 262 6.04 11.19 -8.01
C ILE A 262 5.06 12.28 -8.43
N TYR A 263 5.53 13.14 -9.33
CA TYR A 263 4.75 14.22 -9.92
C TYR A 263 4.62 14.00 -11.42
N MET A 264 3.42 14.30 -11.93
CA MET A 264 3.17 14.50 -13.34
C MET A 264 3.23 15.99 -13.63
N GLU A 265 4.03 16.38 -14.62
CA GLU A 265 4.16 17.77 -15.07
C GLU A 265 3.74 17.91 -16.53
N ASN A 266 2.79 18.80 -16.80
CA ASN A 266 2.44 19.27 -18.14
C ASN A 266 2.69 20.79 -18.24
N GLU A 267 2.38 21.42 -19.38
CA GLU A 267 2.64 22.86 -19.57
C GLU A 267 1.88 23.78 -18.59
N HIS A 268 0.83 23.28 -17.94
CA HIS A 268 -0.10 24.08 -17.15
C HIS A 268 -0.02 23.78 -15.64
N GLU A 269 0.41 22.58 -15.26
CA GLU A 269 0.35 22.11 -13.88
C GLU A 269 1.44 21.07 -13.53
N LYS A 270 1.82 21.09 -12.25
CA LYS A 270 2.59 20.05 -11.57
C LYS A 270 1.70 19.41 -10.51
N MET A 271 1.39 18.13 -10.65
CA MET A 271 0.51 17.44 -9.72
C MET A 271 1.16 16.19 -9.11
N GLU A 272 1.01 16.01 -7.80
CA GLU A 272 1.42 14.79 -7.10
C GLU A 272 0.45 13.65 -7.44
N ILE A 273 0.97 12.60 -8.06
CA ILE A 273 0.19 11.42 -8.45
C ILE A 273 0.43 10.20 -7.55
N GLY A 274 1.55 10.17 -6.83
CA GLY A 274 1.91 9.04 -5.99
C GLY A 274 3.21 9.19 -5.21
N ASP A 275 3.59 8.13 -4.53
CA ASP A 275 4.79 8.04 -3.71
C ASP A 275 5.38 6.63 -3.71
N GLY A 276 6.52 6.47 -3.05
CA GLY A 276 7.18 5.19 -2.87
C GLY A 276 8.43 5.32 -2.01
N GLY A 277 9.11 4.20 -1.82
CA GLY A 277 10.34 4.13 -1.03
C GLY A 277 10.71 2.71 -0.67
N PHE A 278 11.91 2.54 -0.11
CA PHE A 278 12.33 1.22 0.36
C PHE A 278 11.68 0.91 1.70
N VAL A 279 11.36 -0.36 1.90
CA VAL A 279 10.78 -0.88 3.14
C VAL A 279 11.51 -2.16 3.54
N ASP A 280 11.43 -2.55 4.81
CA ASP A 280 12.08 -3.75 5.33
C ASP A 280 11.13 -4.97 5.41
N TRP A 281 9.95 -4.90 4.80
CA TRP A 281 8.91 -5.93 4.91
C TRP A 281 9.40 -7.34 4.56
N MET A 282 10.17 -7.46 3.48
CA MET A 282 10.74 -8.75 3.07
C MET A 282 11.75 -9.27 4.09
N ASN A 283 12.52 -8.39 4.74
CA ASN A 283 13.43 -8.76 5.82
C ASN A 283 12.66 -9.32 7.01
N GLN A 284 11.55 -8.65 7.39
CA GLN A 284 10.71 -9.06 8.52
C GLN A 284 10.01 -10.41 8.25
N MET A 285 9.43 -10.59 7.06
CA MET A 285 8.69 -11.82 6.71
C MET A 285 9.59 -13.03 6.46
N LEU A 286 10.77 -12.83 5.87
CA LEU A 286 11.71 -13.92 5.52
C LEU A 286 12.84 -14.12 6.54
N GLY A 287 12.99 -13.22 7.52
CA GLY A 287 14.04 -13.32 8.54
C GLY A 287 15.47 -13.12 8.01
N SER A 288 15.63 -12.43 6.88
CA SER A 288 16.90 -12.25 6.18
C SER A 288 17.20 -10.77 5.98
N LYS A 289 18.34 -10.27 6.49
CA LYS A 289 18.78 -8.87 6.27
C LYS A 289 19.30 -8.60 4.85
N LYS A 290 19.35 -9.63 4.01
CA LYS A 290 19.80 -9.54 2.62
C LYS A 290 18.66 -9.22 1.66
N GLU A 291 17.40 -9.26 2.11
CA GLU A 291 16.29 -8.91 1.23
C GLU A 291 16.21 -7.39 1.06
N ARG A 292 15.75 -6.96 -0.11
CA ARG A 292 15.45 -5.56 -0.43
C ARG A 292 14.05 -5.51 -1.00
N CYS A 293 13.29 -4.50 -0.58
CA CYS A 293 11.92 -4.29 -1.03
C CYS A 293 11.74 -2.81 -1.36
N LEU A 294 11.30 -2.55 -2.59
CA LEU A 294 10.91 -1.21 -3.03
C LEU A 294 9.43 -1.22 -3.38
N ILE A 295 8.68 -0.26 -2.85
CA ILE A 295 7.27 -0.07 -3.17
C ILE A 295 7.06 1.30 -3.81
N SER A 296 6.07 1.40 -4.69
CA SER A 296 5.52 2.67 -5.13
C SER A 296 4.05 2.50 -5.52
N GLY A 297 3.30 3.59 -5.52
CA GLY A 297 1.92 3.56 -6.01
C GLY A 297 1.37 4.92 -6.36
N ILE A 298 0.36 4.91 -7.21
CA ILE A 298 -0.36 6.10 -7.70
C ILE A 298 -1.87 5.94 -7.50
N GLY A 299 -2.55 7.05 -7.23
CA GLY A 299 -4.00 7.07 -7.03
C GLY A 299 -4.78 7.10 -8.35
N LEU A 300 -5.62 6.09 -8.59
CA LEU A 300 -6.39 5.98 -9.85
C LEU A 300 -7.47 7.05 -9.96
N ASP A 301 -8.20 7.33 -8.88
CA ASP A 301 -9.26 8.34 -8.89
C ASP A 301 -8.67 9.73 -9.20
N ARG A 302 -7.44 10.02 -8.74
CA ARG A 302 -6.74 11.27 -9.08
C ARG A 302 -6.36 11.32 -10.56
N LEU A 303 -5.87 10.21 -11.13
CA LEU A 303 -5.53 10.15 -12.55
C LEU A 303 -6.76 10.30 -13.45
N LEU A 304 -7.89 9.72 -13.07
CA LEU A 304 -9.14 9.88 -13.83
C LEU A 304 -9.70 11.30 -13.82
N MET A 305 -9.34 12.12 -12.82
CA MET A 305 -9.72 13.54 -12.82
C MET A 305 -8.93 14.36 -13.85
N LEU A 306 -7.86 13.80 -14.44
CA LEU A 306 -6.95 14.47 -15.36
C LEU A 306 -7.23 14.16 -16.84
N GLY A 307 -8.08 13.17 -17.15
CA GLY A 307 -8.38 12.71 -18.51
C GLY A 307 -9.86 12.74 -18.89
#